data_AF-G0QBT9-F1
#
_entry.id   AF-G0QBT9-F1
#
_cell.length_a   1.000
_cell.length_b   1.000
_cell.length_c   1.000
_cell.angle_alpha   90.00
_cell.angle_beta   90.00
_cell.angle_gamma   90.00
#
_symmetry.space_group_name_H-M   'P 1'
#
loop_
_entity.id
_entity.type
_entity.pdbx_description
1 polymer ?
#
loop_
_entity_poly.entity_id
_entity_poly.type
_entity_poly.pdbx_seq_one_letter_code
_entity_poly.pdbx_strand_id
1 'polypeptide(L)'
;MRSDKKFHHYVYEVENFVSEFAIAFTSFGAILVLLFTIFDTSTNVNWTTLGATIEPWVTMTALLLIVRELWIMNHDRHLRSKAQAEQEE
;
A
#
# COMPACT_ATOMS: atom_id res chain seq x y z
N MET A 1 30.28 -5.07 -9.03
CA MET A 1 28.93 -5.07 -9.66
C MET A 1 27.98 -6.19 -9.19
N ARG A 2 28.41 -7.27 -8.50
CA ARG A 2 27.48 -8.34 -8.04
C ARG A 2 26.75 -8.02 -6.72
N SER A 3 27.29 -7.11 -5.91
CA SER A 3 26.73 -6.72 -4.60
C SER A 3 25.51 -5.79 -4.72
N ASP A 4 25.53 -4.85 -5.67
CA ASP A 4 24.40 -3.90 -5.88
C ASP A 4 23.11 -4.60 -6.29
N LYS A 5 23.22 -5.66 -7.10
CA LYS A 5 22.06 -6.46 -7.53
C LYS A 5 21.38 -7.17 -6.35
N LYS A 6 22.17 -7.66 -5.37
CA LYS A 6 21.64 -8.31 -4.15
C LYS A 6 21.02 -7.29 -3.19
N PHE A 7 21.66 -6.13 -3.02
CA PHE A 7 21.14 -5.06 -2.19
C PHE A 7 19.81 -4.54 -2.73
N HIS A 8 19.73 -4.26 -4.03
CA HIS A 8 18.46 -3.86 -4.64
C HIS A 8 17.37 -4.89 -4.42
N HIS A 9 17.64 -6.17 -4.69
CA HIS A 9 16.63 -7.22 -4.50
C HIS A 9 16.10 -7.31 -3.06
N TYR A 10 16.99 -7.17 -2.07
CA TYR A 10 16.58 -7.13 -0.67
C TYR A 10 15.70 -5.90 -0.35
N VAL A 11 16.07 -4.72 -0.84
CA VAL A 11 15.25 -3.51 -0.68
C VAL A 11 13.88 -3.69 -1.33
N TYR A 12 13.80 -4.31 -2.51
CA TYR A 12 12.54 -4.63 -3.19
C TYR A 12 11.64 -5.54 -2.34
N GLU A 13 12.22 -6.58 -1.75
CA GLU A 13 11.47 -7.54 -0.91
C GLU A 13 10.96 -6.87 0.37
N VAL A 14 11.78 -6.03 0.99
CA VAL A 14 11.40 -5.24 2.17
C VAL A 14 10.31 -4.21 1.82
N GLU A 15 10.44 -3.48 0.72
CA GLU A 15 9.43 -2.50 0.27
C GLU A 15 8.08 -3.17 -0.02
N ASN A 16 8.08 -4.35 -0.65
CA ASN A 16 6.86 -5.11 -0.88
C ASN A 16 6.24 -5.60 0.43
N PHE A 17 7.04 -6.15 1.34
CA PHE A 17 6.56 -6.60 2.65
C PHE A 17 5.97 -5.44 3.48
N VAL A 18 6.65 -4.29 3.50
CA VAL A 18 6.18 -3.10 4.21
C VAL A 18 4.89 -2.56 3.59
N SER A 19 4.79 -2.53 2.26
CA SER A 19 3.57 -2.09 1.57
C SER A 19 2.38 -3.00 1.87
N GLU A 20 2.60 -4.31 1.83
CA GLU A 20 1.57 -5.31 2.14
C GLU A 20 1.15 -5.24 3.61
N PHE A 21 2.11 -5.11 4.53
CA PHE A 21 1.83 -4.91 5.95
C PHE A 21 1.07 -3.61 6.21
N ALA A 22 1.44 -2.51 5.56
CA ALA A 22 0.75 -1.23 5.69
C ALA A 22 -0.70 -1.31 5.20
N ILE A 23 -0.96 -1.98 4.07
CA ILE A 23 -2.31 -2.21 3.55
C ILE A 23 -3.12 -3.05 4.54
N ALA A 24 -2.56 -4.16 5.02
CA ALA A 24 -3.23 -5.03 5.99
C ALA A 24 -3.55 -4.28 7.29
N PHE A 25 -2.57 -3.59 7.87
CA PHE A 25 -2.73 -2.81 9.09
C PHE A 25 -3.78 -1.70 8.94
N THR A 26 -3.76 -0.97 7.82
CA THR A 26 -4.76 0.09 7.55
C THR A 26 -6.16 -0.49 7.40
N SER A 27 -6.29 -1.65 6.73
CA SER A 27 -7.57 -2.34 6.58
C SER A 27 -8.14 -2.82 7.92
N PHE A 28 -7.30 -3.41 8.78
CA PHE A 28 -7.69 -3.81 10.13
C PHE A 28 -8.01 -2.60 11.03
N GLY A 29 -7.25 -1.51 10.91
CA GLY A 29 -7.51 -0.27 11.63
C GLY A 29 -8.86 0.35 11.25
N ALA A 30 -9.24 0.30 9.97
CA ALA A 30 -10.56 0.75 9.52
C ALA A 30 -11.70 -0.01 10.22
N ILE A 31 -11.56 -1.34 10.33
CA ILE A 31 -12.55 -2.19 11.02
C ILE A 31 -12.60 -1.87 12.52
N LEU A 32 -11.45 -1.73 13.17
CA LEU A 32 -11.38 -1.41 14.60
C LEU A 32 -11.99 -0.05 14.92
N VAL A 33 -11.69 0.97 14.12
CA VAL A 33 -12.28 2.31 14.27
C VAL A 33 -13.79 2.27 14.03
N LEU A 34 -14.25 1.50 13.05
CA LEU A 34 -15.67 1.33 12.78
C LEU A 34 -16.40 0.67 13.96
N LEU A 35 -15.83 -0.41 14.51
CA LEU A 35 -16.37 -1.07 15.71
C LEU A 35 -16.36 -0.10 16.91
N PHE A 36 -15.25 0.58 17.16
CA PHE A 36 -15.14 1.56 18.24
C PHE A 36 -16.21 2.65 18.11
N THR A 37 -16.39 3.21 16.91
CA THR A 37 -17.39 4.26 16.67
C THR A 37 -18.81 3.75 16.89
N ILE A 38 -19.12 2.49 16.56
CA ILE A 38 -20.44 1.90 16.79
C ILE A 38 -20.69 1.62 18.28
N PHE A 39 -19.68 1.16 19.02
CA PHE A 39 -19.84 0.74 20.42
C PHE A 39 -19.66 1.88 21.44
N ASP A 40 -18.81 2.87 21.18
CA ASP A 40 -18.55 4.01 22.07
C ASP A 40 -19.63 5.09 21.94
N THR A 41 -20.20 5.26 20.74
CA THR A 41 -21.24 6.26 20.47
C THR A 41 -22.64 5.73 20.84
N SER A 42 -22.86 5.47 22.13
CA SER A 42 -24.07 4.86 22.71
C SER A 42 -25.39 5.65 22.53
N THR A 43 -25.42 6.78 21.81
CA THR A 43 -26.62 7.65 21.78
C THR A 43 -27.01 8.28 20.44
N ASN A 44 -26.12 8.47 19.46
CA ASN A 44 -26.51 8.99 18.14
C ASN A 44 -25.42 8.71 17.09
N VAL A 45 -25.45 7.52 16.50
CA VAL A 45 -24.60 7.22 15.33
C VAL A 45 -25.18 7.96 14.13
N ASN A 46 -24.65 9.15 13.84
CA ASN A 46 -25.01 9.89 12.63
C ASN A 46 -24.20 9.33 11.44
N TRP A 47 -24.87 9.03 10.33
CA TRP A 47 -24.25 8.52 9.10
C TRP A 47 -23.12 9.44 8.60
N THR A 48 -23.25 10.74 8.83
CA THR A 48 -22.22 11.72 8.47
C THR A 48 -20.94 11.55 9.29
N THR A 49 -21.06 11.27 10.59
CA THR A 49 -19.91 11.02 11.47
C THR A 49 -19.22 9.71 11.13
N LEU A 50 -19.99 8.66 10.84
CA LEU A 50 -19.41 7.39 10.35
C LEU A 50 -18.66 7.58 9.04
N GLY A 51 -19.25 8.30 8.07
CA GLY A 51 -18.60 8.61 6.80
C GLY A 51 -17.28 9.36 6.99
N ALA A 52 -17.29 10.45 7.75
CA ALA A 52 -16.10 11.25 8.05
C ALA A 52 -15.01 10.45 8.80
N THR A 53 -15.40 9.48 9.63
CA THR A 53 -14.46 8.64 10.38
C THR A 53 -13.85 7.54 9.52
N ILE A 54 -14.60 6.95 8.58
CA ILE A 54 -14.15 5.83 7.73
C ILE A 54 -13.42 6.31 6.47
N GLU A 55 -13.83 7.46 5.91
CA GLU A 55 -13.30 8.01 4.66
C GLU A 55 -11.76 8.10 4.62
N PRO A 56 -11.06 8.59 5.66
CA PRO A 56 -9.60 8.67 5.64
C PRO A 56 -8.93 7.29 5.51
N TRP A 57 -9.52 6.26 6.11
CA TRP A 57 -8.99 4.90 6.06
C TRP A 57 -9.16 4.28 4.69
N VAL A 58 -10.35 4.45 4.10
CA VAL A 58 -10.64 3.94 2.75
C VAL A 58 -9.77 4.66 1.73
N THR A 59 -9.68 5.99 1.82
CA THR A 59 -8.86 6.80 0.91
C THR A 59 -7.38 6.46 1.04
N MET A 60 -6.86 6.33 2.26
CA MET A 60 -5.47 5.93 2.49
C MET A 60 -5.18 4.52 1.94
N THR A 61 -6.07 3.56 2.17
CA THR A 61 -5.93 2.20 1.63
C THR A 61 -5.92 2.22 0.10
N ALA A 62 -6.81 3.00 -0.53
CA ALA A 62 -6.83 3.15 -1.98
C ALA A 62 -5.54 3.76 -2.52
N LEU A 63 -5.01 4.80 -1.87
CA LEU A 63 -3.73 5.42 -2.25
C LEU A 63 -2.57 4.44 -2.11
N LEU A 64 -2.50 3.65 -1.04
CA LEU A 64 -1.46 2.64 -0.84
C LEU A 64 -1.51 1.56 -1.93
N LEU A 65 -2.70 1.13 -2.34
CA LEU A 65 -2.88 0.19 -3.45
C LEU A 65 -2.39 0.80 -4.78
N ILE A 66 -2.77 2.04 -5.08
CA ILE A 66 -2.34 2.74 -6.31
C ILE A 66 -0.82 2.91 -6.34
N VAL A 67 -0.21 3.33 -5.23
CA VAL A 67 1.25 3.49 -5.13
C VAL A 67 1.96 2.16 -5.33
N ARG A 68 1.44 1.07 -4.74
CA ARG A 68 1.98 -0.28 -4.95
C ARG A 68 1.94 -0.69 -6.43
N GLU A 69 0.81 -0.52 -7.09
CA GLU A 69 0.66 -0.85 -8.51
C GLU A 69 1.58 -0.01 -9.39
N LEU A 70 1.67 1.31 -9.14
CA LEU A 70 2.60 2.19 -9.85
C LEU A 70 4.05 1.78 -9.69
N TRP A 71 4.44 1.36 -8.48
CA TRP A 71 5.78 0.89 -8.19
C TRP A 71 6.11 -0.41 -8.93
N ILE A 72 5.18 -1.39 -8.95
CA ILE A 72 5.34 -2.64 -9.70
C ILE A 72 5.50 -2.35 -11.20
N MET A 73 4.66 -1.49 -11.77
CA MET A 73 4.76 -1.13 -13.18
C MET A 73 6.08 -0.42 -13.53
N ASN A 74 6.55 0.47 -12.66
CA ASN A 74 7.82 1.17 -12.86
C ASN A 74 9.00 0.19 -12.83
N HIS A 75 8.95 -0.78 -11.92
CA HIS A 75 9.96 -1.83 -11.84
C HIS A 75 10.00 -2.70 -13.11
N ASP A 76 8.84 -3.15 -13.59
CA ASP A 76 8.75 -3.99 -14.80
C ASP A 76 9.28 -3.26 -16.04
N ARG A 77 8.95 -1.96 -16.20
CA ARG A 77 9.49 -1.14 -17.30
C ARG A 77 11.01 -1.03 -17.25
N HIS A 78 11.59 -0.82 -16.08
CA HIS A 78 13.03 -0.70 -15.92
C HIS A 78 13.75 -2.02 -16.27
N LEU A 79 13.19 -3.18 -15.88
CA LEU A 79 13.74 -4.49 -16.26
C LEU A 79 13.69 -4.72 -17.79
N ARG A 80 12.58 -4.37 -18.43
CA ARG A 80 12.44 -4.48 -19.90
C ARG A 80 13.44 -3.60 -20.65
N SER A 81 13.66 -2.36 -20.18
CA SER A 81 14.63 -1.45 -20.79
C SER A 81 16.07 -1.98 -20.74
N LYS A 82 16.43 -2.66 -19.64
CA LYS A 82 17.75 -3.30 -19.50
C LYS A 82 17.90 -4.51 -20.42
N ALA A 83 16.85 -5.32 -20.55
CA ALA A 83 16.85 -6.47 -21.46
C ALA A 83 16.95 -6.06 -22.93
N GLN A 84 16.38 -4.91 -23.32
CA GLN A 84 16.53 -4.37 -24.67
C GLN A 84 17.93 -3.82 -24.94
N ALA A 85 18.53 -3.12 -23.97
CA ALA A 85 19.90 -2.61 -24.11
C ALA A 85 20.95 -3.74 -24.22
N GLU A 86 20.75 -4.87 -23.53
CA GLU A 86 21.61 -6.06 -23.64
C GLU A 86 21.41 -6.85 -24.95
N GLN A 87 20.34 -6.59 -25.72
CA GLN A 87 20.11 -7.21 -27.04
C GLN A 87 20.64 -6.37 -28.21
N GLU A 88 20.97 -5.10 -27.97
CA GLU A 88 21.53 -4.17 -28.97
C GLU A 88 23.08 -4.08 -28.93
N GLU A 89 23.73 -4.72 -27.94
CA GLU A 89 25.18 -4.99 -27.89
C GLU A 89 25.52 -6.38 -28.46
#